data_AF-A0A1Y1ZLV8-F1
#
_entry.id   AF-A0A1Y1ZLV8-F1
#
_cell.length_a   1.000
_cell.length_b   1.000
_cell.length_c   1.000
_cell.angle_alpha   90.00
_cell.angle_beta   90.00
_cell.angle_gamma   90.00
#
_symmetry.space_group_name_H-M   'P 1'
#
loop_
_entity.id
_entity.type
_entity.pdbx_description
1 polymer ?
#
loop_
_entity_poly.entity_id
_entity_poly.type
_entity_poly.pdbx_seq_one_letter_code
_entity_poly.pdbx_strand_id
1 'polypeptide(L)'
;MIAAVTYSTRDGADVRIRADNLVIAAGAWTERLFDKLFPRSDVDLQFDAPSAKDYLVLQNQLVPLVENSINKVSLDDVVGHQLDFIGRLDETIWVGSELDATPILPPPGTVIHPDQKTIEELYEYSKRWVRTDFRPGYDPENEYPEDEYPEEEFLEEYNPELEGPEEEEDEPPPPQPAIRRSSASTPEPRPLYSPRIVQRVRTFLPRTVSGCPVIAEVTTAKLITGVPFNPPGHRSGVFINSGHYIDGLYQAIGSGLLMAHLILGRKPELDMEHFGLHYKSERWRNWSDLGERDEVSAKRLKEEEV
;
A
#
# COMPACT_ATOMS: atom_id res chain seq x y z
N MET A 1 -5.55 14.54 34.21
CA MET A 1 -6.22 13.63 33.27
C MET A 1 -6.81 14.48 32.17
N ILE A 2 -6.84 14.02 30.92
CA ILE A 2 -7.65 14.69 29.89
C ILE A 2 -9.08 14.71 30.41
N ALA A 3 -9.72 15.88 30.40
CA ALA A 3 -11.11 16.01 30.80
C ALA A 3 -12.03 16.15 29.60
N ALA A 4 -11.53 16.75 28.52
CA ALA A 4 -12.24 16.91 27.27
C ALA A 4 -11.30 17.38 26.16
N VAL A 5 -11.75 17.19 24.91
CA VAL A 5 -11.22 17.84 23.72
C VAL A 5 -12.27 18.84 23.22
N THR A 6 -11.84 20.03 22.85
CA THR A 6 -12.68 21.02 22.17
C THR A 6 -12.24 21.13 20.72
N TYR A 7 -13.18 21.10 19.77
CA TYR A 7 -12.91 21.34 18.37
C TYR A 7 -13.94 22.30 17.78
N SER A 8 -13.53 23.09 16.79
CA SER A 8 -14.42 23.96 16.04
C SER A 8 -14.92 23.23 14.79
N THR A 9 -16.23 23.25 14.58
CA THR A 9 -16.88 22.70 13.39
C THR A 9 -16.71 23.62 12.18
N ARG A 10 -17.05 23.15 10.98
CA ARG A 10 -16.93 23.94 9.73
C ARG A 10 -17.81 25.19 9.71
N ASP A 11 -18.93 25.16 10.41
CA ASP A 11 -19.86 26.28 10.63
C ASP A 11 -19.43 27.19 11.79
N GLY A 12 -18.28 26.93 12.42
CA GLY A 12 -17.68 27.80 13.43
C GLY A 12 -18.18 27.58 14.86
N ALA A 13 -18.97 26.54 15.11
CA ALA A 13 -19.40 26.19 16.46
C ALA A 13 -18.28 25.43 17.20
N ASP A 14 -18.06 25.77 18.46
CA ASP A 14 -17.15 25.01 19.32
C ASP A 14 -17.90 23.86 20.01
N VAL A 15 -17.41 22.64 19.79
CA VAL A 15 -17.95 21.42 20.39
C VAL A 15 -16.95 20.85 21.38
N ARG A 16 -17.44 20.49 22.57
CA ARG A 16 -16.63 19.90 23.64
C ARG A 16 -17.03 18.44 23.87
N ILE A 17 -16.08 17.53 23.69
CA ILE A 17 -16.25 16.09 23.93
C ILE A 17 -15.49 15.73 25.20
N ARG A 18 -16.20 15.24 26.23
CA ARG A 18 -15.56 14.70 27.45
C ARG A 18 -14.91 13.36 27.13
N ALA A 19 -13.70 13.16 27.62
CA ALA A 19 -12.95 11.92 27.44
C ALA A 19 -11.89 11.79 28.53
N ASP A 20 -11.71 10.59 29.07
CA ASP A 20 -10.65 10.27 30.03
C ASP A 20 -9.31 9.96 29.34
N ASN A 21 -9.39 9.48 28.09
CA ASN A 21 -8.27 9.12 27.23
C ASN A 21 -8.46 9.69 25.82
N LEU A 22 -7.35 10.10 25.19
CA LEU A 22 -7.30 10.58 23.80
C LEU A 22 -6.32 9.71 23.02
N VAL A 23 -6.82 9.08 21.96
CA VAL A 23 -5.98 8.36 20.98
C VAL A 23 -5.86 9.21 19.73
N ILE A 24 -4.62 9.52 19.34
CA ILE A 24 -4.31 10.24 18.11
C ILE A 24 -3.91 9.19 17.06
N ALA A 25 -4.82 8.96 16.11
CA ALA A 25 -4.67 8.01 15.01
C ALA A 25 -5.00 8.69 13.66
N ALA A 26 -4.42 9.88 13.42
CA ALA A 26 -4.77 10.75 12.30
C ALA A 26 -3.98 10.48 11.01
N GLY A 27 -3.41 9.27 10.86
CA GLY A 27 -2.61 8.89 9.71
C GLY A 27 -1.50 9.91 9.43
N ALA A 28 -1.37 10.35 8.18
CA ALA A 28 -0.34 11.30 7.76
C ALA A 28 -0.46 12.69 8.44
N TRP A 29 -1.59 13.01 9.08
CA TRP A 29 -1.77 14.27 9.82
C TRP A 29 -1.45 14.16 11.31
N THR A 30 -0.90 13.03 11.77
CA THR A 30 -0.67 12.77 13.20
C THR A 30 0.23 13.81 13.85
N GLU A 31 1.40 14.12 13.28
CA GLU A 31 2.31 15.13 13.83
C GLU A 31 1.66 16.51 13.88
N ARG A 32 1.04 16.95 12.78
CA ARG A 32 0.36 18.26 12.72
C ARG A 32 -0.77 18.38 13.75
N LEU A 33 -1.52 17.31 13.97
CA LEU A 33 -2.58 17.29 14.98
C LEU A 33 -1.98 17.30 16.40
N PHE A 34 -0.91 16.52 16.63
CA PHE A 34 -0.22 16.48 17.90
C PHE A 34 0.36 17.84 18.28
N ASP A 35 1.10 18.49 17.36
CA ASP A 35 1.68 19.82 17.57
C ASP A 35 0.61 20.88 17.83
N LYS A 36 -0.54 20.78 17.15
CA LYS A 36 -1.66 21.69 17.38
C LYS A 36 -2.27 21.52 18.77
N LEU A 37 -2.38 20.29 19.26
CA LEU A 37 -2.94 19.99 20.58
C LEU A 37 -1.95 20.25 21.72
N PHE A 38 -0.66 20.03 21.47
CA PHE A 38 0.43 20.12 22.45
C PHE A 38 1.60 20.96 21.93
N PRO A 39 1.40 22.26 21.62
CA PRO A 39 2.38 23.10 20.90
C PRO A 39 3.67 23.41 21.69
N ARG A 40 3.75 22.97 22.94
CA ARG A 40 4.91 23.13 23.83
C ARG A 40 5.60 21.80 24.13
N SER A 41 5.04 20.69 23.64
CA SER A 41 5.61 19.36 23.80
C SER A 41 6.95 19.27 23.07
N ASP A 42 7.93 18.61 23.68
CA ASP A 42 9.23 18.28 23.08
C ASP A 42 9.27 16.85 22.51
N VAL A 43 8.11 16.19 22.41
CA VAL A 43 8.00 14.87 21.78
C VAL A 43 8.27 14.95 20.27
N ASP A 44 9.24 14.15 19.84
CA ASP A 44 9.50 13.81 18.45
C ASP A 44 8.79 12.48 18.14
N LEU A 45 7.78 12.50 17.26
CA LEU A 45 7.04 11.31 16.85
C LEU A 45 7.77 10.50 15.76
N GLN A 46 8.91 11.01 15.27
CA GLN A 46 9.77 10.35 14.29
C GLN A 46 9.05 9.94 13.01
N PHE A 47 8.12 10.78 12.51
CA PHE A 47 7.63 10.56 11.14
C PHE A 47 8.71 10.93 10.14
N ASP A 48 8.79 10.14 9.08
CA ASP A 48 9.58 10.50 7.91
C ASP A 48 8.84 11.60 7.11
N ALA A 49 9.51 12.16 6.12
CA ALA A 49 8.87 13.05 5.16
C ALA A 49 7.57 12.39 4.62
N PRO A 50 6.48 13.15 4.47
CA PRO A 50 5.25 12.59 3.95
C PRO A 50 5.51 11.94 2.60
N SER A 51 4.92 10.77 2.35
CA SER A 51 4.92 10.13 1.03
C SER A 51 3.50 10.08 0.51
N ALA A 52 3.34 10.11 -0.81
CA ALA A 52 2.05 9.99 -1.45
C ALA A 52 2.11 8.96 -2.59
N LYS A 53 0.99 8.26 -2.74
CA LYS A 53 0.76 7.35 -3.87
C LYS A 53 -0.45 7.80 -4.65
N ASP A 54 -0.27 7.84 -5.96
CA ASP A 54 -1.33 8.14 -6.92
C ASP A 54 -1.77 6.85 -7.59
N TYR A 55 -3.08 6.81 -7.83
CA TYR A 55 -3.74 5.65 -8.37
C TYR A 55 -4.76 6.05 -9.42
N LEU A 56 -4.93 5.16 -10.38
CA LEU A 56 -6.05 5.16 -11.31
C LEU A 56 -6.86 3.88 -11.15
N VAL A 57 -8.16 4.00 -11.40
CA VAL A 57 -9.03 2.85 -11.60
C VAL A 57 -9.44 2.85 -13.06
N LEU A 58 -9.20 1.75 -13.75
CA LEU A 58 -9.53 1.52 -15.14
C LEU A 58 -10.74 0.61 -15.24
N GLN A 59 -11.62 0.86 -16.20
CA GLN A 59 -12.61 -0.12 -16.61
C GLN A 59 -11.96 -1.15 -17.55
N ASN A 60 -12.11 -2.43 -17.24
CA ASN A 60 -11.82 -3.53 -18.14
C ASN A 60 -13.14 -4.06 -18.72
N GLN A 61 -13.46 -3.68 -19.95
CA GLN A 61 -14.72 -4.09 -20.61
C GLN A 61 -14.58 -5.37 -21.45
N LEU A 62 -13.39 -5.93 -21.52
CA LEU A 62 -13.11 -6.93 -22.55
C LEU A 62 -13.30 -8.37 -22.04
N VAL A 63 -13.01 -8.65 -20.77
CA VAL A 63 -12.98 -10.02 -20.25
C VAL A 63 -14.11 -10.24 -19.23
N PRO A 64 -15.04 -11.18 -19.46
CA PRO A 64 -16.03 -11.57 -18.47
C PRO A 64 -15.35 -12.03 -17.18
N LEU A 65 -15.81 -11.54 -16.04
CA LEU A 65 -15.29 -11.98 -14.76
C LEU A 65 -15.71 -13.43 -14.50
N VAL A 66 -14.75 -14.25 -14.10
CA VAL A 66 -14.95 -15.57 -13.51
C VAL A 66 -14.60 -15.51 -12.02
N GLU A 67 -15.00 -16.53 -11.26
CA GLU A 67 -14.86 -16.58 -9.79
C GLU A 67 -13.41 -16.36 -9.28
N ASN A 68 -12.41 -16.65 -10.13
CA ASN A 68 -10.97 -16.46 -9.85
C ASN A 68 -10.33 -15.30 -10.62
N SER A 69 -11.10 -14.33 -11.12
CA SER A 69 -10.57 -13.19 -11.89
C SER A 69 -9.85 -12.12 -11.06
N ILE A 70 -9.88 -12.21 -9.72
CA ILE A 70 -9.14 -11.30 -8.85
C ILE A 70 -7.68 -11.74 -8.78
N ASN A 71 -6.79 -10.98 -9.39
CA ASN A 71 -5.35 -11.18 -9.26
C ASN A 71 -4.67 -9.84 -8.95
N LYS A 72 -3.57 -9.93 -8.19
CA LYS A 72 -2.65 -8.82 -7.97
C LYS A 72 -1.34 -9.13 -8.67
N VAL A 73 -0.84 -8.18 -9.46
CA VAL A 73 0.51 -8.18 -9.99
C VAL A 73 1.23 -6.97 -9.41
N SER A 74 2.35 -7.21 -8.73
CA SER A 74 3.23 -6.18 -8.19
C SER A 74 4.55 -6.23 -8.94
N LEU A 75 4.93 -5.12 -9.55
CA LEU A 75 6.20 -4.93 -10.22
C LEU A 75 7.00 -3.91 -9.42
N ASP A 76 8.26 -4.23 -9.13
CA ASP A 76 9.19 -3.32 -8.47
C ASP A 76 10.07 -2.64 -9.53
N ASP A 77 11.30 -2.25 -9.19
CA ASP A 77 12.27 -1.62 -10.10
C ASP A 77 12.63 -2.41 -11.37
N VAL A 78 12.13 -3.63 -11.55
CA VAL A 78 12.24 -4.39 -12.81
C VAL A 78 11.67 -3.61 -14.00
N VAL A 79 10.67 -2.74 -13.78
CA VAL A 79 10.13 -1.84 -14.81
C VAL A 79 10.55 -0.38 -14.63
N GLY A 80 11.53 -0.12 -13.75
CA GLY A 80 12.08 1.21 -13.44
C GLY A 80 11.21 2.06 -12.51
N HIS A 81 10.15 1.49 -11.92
CA HIS A 81 9.28 2.10 -10.91
C HIS A 81 8.38 1.04 -10.27
N GLN A 82 7.96 1.25 -9.02
CA GLN A 82 6.97 0.38 -8.37
C GLN A 82 5.58 0.57 -9.01
N LEU A 83 4.96 -0.53 -9.43
CA LEU A 83 3.67 -0.56 -10.11
C LEU A 83 2.83 -1.74 -9.61
N ASP A 84 1.61 -1.46 -9.17
CA ASP A 84 0.65 -2.45 -8.71
C ASP A 84 -0.56 -2.49 -9.66
N PHE A 85 -0.96 -3.68 -10.12
CA PHE A 85 -2.23 -3.95 -10.80
C PHE A 85 -3.08 -4.88 -9.96
N ILE A 86 -4.32 -4.50 -9.67
CA ILE A 86 -5.27 -5.32 -8.90
C ILE A 86 -6.59 -5.40 -9.67
N GLY A 87 -6.91 -6.57 -10.20
CA GLY A 87 -8.23 -6.85 -10.80
C GLY A 87 -9.32 -6.96 -9.73
N ARG A 88 -10.54 -6.52 -10.05
CA ARG A 88 -11.68 -6.50 -9.13
C ARG A 88 -12.93 -7.15 -9.75
N LEU A 89 -13.84 -7.58 -8.89
CA LEU A 89 -15.12 -8.20 -9.28
C LEU A 89 -16.15 -7.22 -9.87
N ASP A 90 -15.83 -5.94 -9.96
CA ASP A 90 -16.68 -4.90 -10.56
C ASP A 90 -16.18 -4.48 -11.96
N GLU A 91 -15.42 -5.36 -12.61
CA GLU A 91 -14.84 -5.17 -13.94
C GLU A 91 -13.85 -3.99 -13.99
N THR A 92 -13.32 -3.59 -12.83
CA THR A 92 -12.28 -2.56 -12.75
C THR A 92 -10.92 -3.14 -12.42
N ILE A 93 -9.88 -2.43 -12.85
CA ILE A 93 -8.49 -2.70 -12.52
C ILE A 93 -7.95 -1.47 -11.80
N TRP A 94 -7.47 -1.68 -10.59
CA TRP A 94 -6.74 -0.65 -9.85
C TRP A 94 -5.29 -0.68 -10.30
N VAL A 95 -4.76 0.48 -10.69
CA VAL A 95 -3.34 0.64 -11.00
C VAL A 95 -2.76 1.72 -10.10
N GLY A 96 -1.66 1.41 -9.43
CA GLY A 96 -1.00 2.31 -8.49
C GLY A 96 0.49 2.40 -8.71
N SER A 97 1.07 3.57 -8.45
CA SER A 97 2.52 3.72 -8.36
C SER A 97 2.94 4.53 -7.14
N GLU A 98 4.20 4.37 -6.76
CA GLU A 98 4.88 5.24 -5.81
C GLU A 98 5.72 6.24 -6.60
N LEU A 99 5.40 7.54 -6.52
CA LEU A 99 6.09 8.51 -7.36
C LEU A 99 6.26 9.91 -6.77
N ASP A 100 5.78 10.18 -5.55
CA ASP A 100 6.06 11.46 -4.90
C ASP A 100 6.79 11.25 -3.57
N ALA A 101 8.11 11.47 -3.61
CA ALA A 101 8.99 11.30 -2.46
C ALA A 101 8.84 12.43 -1.42
N THR A 102 8.26 13.59 -1.79
CA THR A 102 8.12 14.74 -0.87
C THR A 102 6.85 15.58 -1.11
N PRO A 103 5.64 15.00 -1.10
CA PRO A 103 4.41 15.75 -1.22
C PRO A 103 4.18 16.68 -0.02
N ILE A 104 3.60 17.85 -0.29
CA ILE A 104 3.10 18.73 0.77
C ILE A 104 1.75 18.20 1.24
N LEU A 105 1.68 17.77 2.50
CA LEU A 105 0.40 17.43 3.12
C LEU A 105 -0.54 18.64 3.09
N PRO A 106 -1.76 18.53 2.56
CA PRO A 106 -2.74 19.61 2.60
C PRO A 106 -3.35 19.73 4.00
N PRO A 107 -4.15 20.78 4.27
CA PRO A 107 -4.96 20.83 5.48
C PRO A 107 -5.88 19.61 5.61
N PRO A 108 -6.16 19.10 6.82
CA PRO A 108 -7.11 18.00 7.02
C PRO A 108 -8.47 18.29 6.38
N GLY A 109 -9.06 17.28 5.73
CA GLY A 109 -10.39 17.38 5.10
C GLY A 109 -10.43 18.16 3.78
N THR A 110 -9.26 18.50 3.21
CA THR A 110 -9.13 19.05 1.86
C THR A 110 -9.43 17.98 0.82
N VAL A 111 -10.13 18.33 -0.26
CA VAL A 111 -10.27 17.46 -1.43
C VAL A 111 -8.93 17.39 -2.14
N ILE A 112 -8.40 16.19 -2.31
CA ILE A 112 -7.08 15.96 -2.89
C ILE A 112 -7.26 15.43 -4.31
N HIS A 113 -6.49 15.98 -5.24
CA HIS A 113 -6.39 15.48 -6.59
C HIS A 113 -4.99 14.89 -6.80
N PRO A 114 -4.88 13.78 -7.54
CA PRO A 114 -3.59 13.24 -7.99
C PRO A 114 -2.82 14.24 -8.85
N ASP A 115 -1.51 14.03 -8.94
CA ASP A 115 -0.70 14.78 -9.90
C ASP A 115 -1.08 14.37 -11.33
N GLN A 116 -1.36 15.37 -12.16
CA GLN A 116 -1.86 15.14 -13.52
C GLN A 116 -0.83 14.42 -14.39
N LYS A 117 0.45 14.79 -14.26
CA LYS A 117 1.54 14.17 -15.02
C LYS A 117 1.72 12.72 -14.57
N THR A 118 1.70 12.45 -13.27
CA THR A 118 1.77 11.08 -12.73
C THR A 118 0.63 10.21 -13.24
N ILE A 119 -0.61 10.73 -13.28
CA ILE A 119 -1.76 9.98 -13.81
C ILE A 119 -1.61 9.70 -15.32
N GLU A 120 -1.11 10.66 -16.09
CA GLU A 120 -0.86 10.48 -17.53
C GLU A 120 0.21 9.41 -17.78
N GLU A 121 1.33 9.46 -17.05
CA GLU A 121 2.40 8.46 -17.13
C GLU A 121 1.88 7.06 -16.76
N LEU A 122 1.23 6.94 -15.60
CA LEU A 122 0.59 5.70 -15.14
C LEU A 122 -0.40 5.14 -16.17
N TYR A 123 -1.21 5.99 -16.79
CA TYR A 123 -2.16 5.59 -17.81
C TYR A 123 -1.47 5.06 -19.07
N GLU A 124 -0.44 5.76 -19.55
CA GLU A 124 0.38 5.32 -20.69
C GLU A 124 1.08 4.00 -20.43
N TYR A 125 1.60 3.79 -19.21
CA TYR A 125 2.17 2.50 -18.80
C TYR A 125 1.10 1.40 -18.75
N SER A 126 -0.08 1.70 -18.20
CA SER A 126 -1.17 0.73 -18.07
C SER A 126 -1.61 0.16 -19.42
N LYS A 127 -1.63 0.96 -20.48
CA LYS A 127 -1.98 0.51 -21.85
C LYS A 127 -1.06 -0.58 -22.40
N ARG A 128 0.16 -0.73 -21.87
CA ARG A 128 1.11 -1.78 -22.29
C ARG A 128 0.80 -3.14 -21.69
N TRP A 129 0.16 -3.17 -20.52
CA TRP A 129 -0.04 -4.37 -19.70
C TRP A 129 -1.49 -4.81 -19.65
N VAL A 130 -2.43 -3.88 -19.77
CA VAL A 130 -3.85 -4.19 -19.91
C VAL A 130 -4.09 -4.61 -21.35
N ARG A 131 -4.58 -5.84 -21.55
CA ARG A 131 -4.95 -6.31 -22.89
C ARG A 131 -5.94 -5.35 -23.53
N THR A 132 -5.62 -4.89 -24.73
CA THR A 132 -6.45 -4.00 -25.55
C THR A 132 -6.96 -4.69 -26.81
N ASP A 133 -6.58 -5.97 -26.99
CA ASP A 133 -6.74 -6.78 -28.20
C ASP A 133 -7.76 -7.92 -28.02
N PHE A 134 -8.39 -8.05 -26.85
CA PHE A 134 -9.27 -9.19 -26.56
C PHE A 134 -10.56 -9.15 -27.38
N ARG A 135 -10.86 -10.26 -28.06
CA ARG A 135 -12.08 -10.50 -28.82
C ARG A 135 -13.06 -11.31 -27.96
N PRO A 136 -14.29 -10.83 -27.68
CA PRO A 136 -15.31 -11.67 -27.09
C PRO A 136 -15.53 -12.92 -27.95
N GLY A 137 -15.30 -14.11 -27.38
CA GLY A 137 -15.43 -15.40 -28.08
C GLY A 137 -14.17 -15.93 -28.78
N TYR A 138 -13.00 -15.31 -28.57
CA TYR A 138 -11.72 -15.84 -29.05
C TYR A 138 -11.09 -16.73 -27.99
N ASP A 139 -11.00 -18.02 -28.30
CA ASP A 139 -10.30 -19.03 -27.54
C ASP A 139 -8.94 -19.29 -28.21
N PRO A 140 -7.80 -18.90 -27.60
CA PRO A 140 -6.49 -19.11 -28.18
C PRO A 140 -6.10 -20.59 -28.30
N GLU A 141 -6.77 -21.50 -27.57
CA GLU A 141 -6.54 -22.95 -27.73
C GLU A 141 -7.21 -23.51 -28.99
N ASN A 142 -8.11 -22.76 -29.63
CA ASN A 142 -8.89 -23.21 -30.77
C ASN A 142 -8.31 -22.73 -32.13
N GLU A 143 -7.16 -22.05 -32.13
CA GLU A 143 -6.48 -21.55 -33.33
C GLU A 143 -5.31 -22.45 -33.79
N TYR A 144 -4.91 -23.43 -32.98
CA TYR A 144 -4.01 -24.50 -33.38
C TYR A 144 -4.82 -25.79 -33.53
N PRO A 145 -5.33 -26.13 -34.73
CA PRO A 145 -5.78 -27.49 -34.95
C PRO A 145 -4.62 -28.43 -34.63
N GLU A 146 -4.85 -29.43 -33.77
CA GLU A 146 -3.86 -30.44 -33.34
C GLU A 146 -3.21 -31.19 -34.52
N ASP A 147 -3.70 -30.99 -35.75
CA ASP A 147 -3.36 -31.74 -36.96
C ASP A 147 -2.26 -31.12 -37.83
N GLU A 148 -1.66 -29.98 -37.47
CA GLU A 148 -0.54 -29.37 -38.22
C GLU A 148 0.74 -29.24 -37.37
N TYR A 149 1.24 -30.36 -36.87
CA TYR A 149 2.69 -30.50 -36.66
C TYR A 149 3.27 -31.22 -37.87
N PRO A 150 4.14 -30.58 -38.68
CA PRO A 150 5.03 -31.36 -39.54
C PRO A 150 5.87 -32.23 -38.61
N GLU A 151 5.89 -33.54 -38.85
CA GLU A 151 6.76 -34.47 -38.15
C GLU A 151 8.17 -33.86 -38.06
N GLU A 152 8.71 -33.82 -36.85
CA GLU A 152 10.03 -33.26 -36.54
C GLU A 152 11.09 -33.85 -37.49
N GLU A 153 11.56 -33.05 -38.46
CA GLU A 153 12.86 -33.30 -39.07
C GLU A 153 13.90 -33.12 -37.97
N PHE A 154 14.31 -34.25 -37.39
CA PHE A 154 15.48 -34.36 -36.55
C PHE A 154 16.63 -33.64 -37.25
N LEU A 155 17.09 -32.53 -36.67
CA LEU A 155 18.36 -31.91 -37.04
C LEU A 155 19.47 -32.90 -36.69
N GLU A 156 19.89 -33.70 -37.67
CA GLU A 156 21.11 -34.48 -37.58
C GLU A 156 22.29 -33.53 -37.33
N GLU A 157 23.01 -33.84 -36.26
CA GLU A 157 24.14 -33.12 -35.73
C GLU A 157 25.25 -33.04 -36.81
N TYR A 158 25.54 -31.82 -37.27
CA TYR A 158 26.58 -31.54 -38.26
C TYR A 158 27.95 -32.02 -37.75
N ASN A 159 28.50 -33.07 -38.37
CA ASN A 159 29.84 -33.60 -38.10
C ASN A 159 30.81 -33.18 -39.23
N PRO A 160 31.80 -32.30 -38.98
CA PRO A 160 32.64 -31.71 -40.02
C PRO A 160 33.81 -32.57 -40.54
N GLU A 161 33.87 -33.88 -40.31
CA GLU A 161 35.05 -34.72 -40.63
C GLU A 161 34.83 -35.88 -41.63
N LEU A 162 34.07 -35.68 -42.70
CA LEU A 162 34.04 -36.64 -43.82
C LEU A 162 34.08 -35.91 -45.17
N GLU A 163 35.30 -35.68 -45.67
CA GLU A 163 35.54 -35.39 -47.09
C GLU A 163 35.60 -36.68 -47.92
N GLY A 164 34.81 -36.72 -48.99
CA GLY A 164 35.02 -37.57 -50.17
C GLY A 164 33.75 -38.25 -50.72
N PRO A 165 33.74 -38.66 -52.00
CA PRO A 165 34.04 -37.90 -53.22
C PRO A 165 32.75 -37.60 -54.03
N GLU A 166 32.89 -36.75 -55.04
CA GLU A 166 31.88 -36.28 -55.99
C GLU A 166 31.01 -37.39 -56.61
N GLU A 167 29.68 -37.27 -56.54
CA GLU A 167 28.75 -37.98 -57.43
C GLU A 167 27.55 -37.10 -57.86
N GLU A 168 27.44 -37.01 -59.19
CA GLU A 168 26.28 -36.85 -60.09
C GLU A 168 25.26 -35.70 -59.94
N GLU A 169 25.13 -34.96 -61.05
CA GLU A 169 24.12 -33.93 -61.34
C GLU A 169 22.72 -34.56 -61.47
N ASP A 170 21.83 -34.31 -60.52
CA ASP A 170 20.39 -34.57 -60.66
C ASP A 170 19.62 -33.30 -61.08
N GLU A 171 18.76 -33.45 -62.09
CA GLU A 171 17.98 -32.39 -62.73
C GLU A 171 17.09 -31.59 -61.75
N PRO A 172 16.85 -30.28 -61.97
CA PRO A 172 15.97 -29.51 -61.12
C PRO A 172 14.51 -30.01 -61.20
N PRO A 173 13.77 -30.04 -60.09
CA PRO A 173 12.39 -30.49 -60.07
C PRO A 173 11.48 -29.61 -60.96
N PRO A 174 10.42 -30.17 -61.56
CA PRO A 174 9.54 -29.43 -62.45
C PRO A 174 8.87 -28.25 -61.72
N PRO A 175 8.64 -27.12 -62.42
CA PRO A 175 8.05 -25.94 -61.81
C PRO A 175 6.64 -26.26 -61.29
N GLN A 176 6.45 -26.11 -59.98
CA GLN A 176 5.13 -26.25 -59.37
C GLN A 176 4.17 -25.19 -59.94
N PRO A 177 2.89 -25.53 -60.18
CA PRO A 177 1.91 -24.59 -60.70
C PRO A 177 1.78 -23.41 -59.73
N ALA A 178 1.89 -22.20 -60.25
CA ALA A 178 1.77 -20.97 -59.48
C ALA A 178 0.43 -20.94 -58.72
N ILE A 179 0.49 -21.18 -57.40
CA ILE A 179 -0.61 -20.92 -56.50
C ILE A 179 -0.91 -19.43 -56.63
N ARG A 180 -2.05 -19.08 -57.23
CA ARG A 180 -2.61 -17.74 -57.16
C ARG A 180 -2.79 -17.43 -55.68
N ARG A 181 -1.84 -16.69 -55.09
CA ARG A 181 -2.06 -16.00 -53.83
C ARG A 181 -3.23 -15.08 -54.06
N SER A 182 -4.41 -15.47 -53.58
CA SER A 182 -5.50 -14.52 -53.41
C SER A 182 -4.91 -13.37 -52.60
N SER A 183 -5.03 -12.15 -53.11
CA SER A 183 -4.64 -10.96 -52.38
C SER A 183 -5.44 -10.93 -51.08
N ALA A 184 -4.87 -11.48 -50.01
CA ALA A 184 -5.37 -11.29 -48.68
C ALA A 184 -5.30 -9.79 -48.46
N SER A 185 -6.47 -9.14 -48.46
CA SER A 185 -6.59 -7.75 -48.06
C SER A 185 -5.92 -7.64 -46.70
N THR A 186 -4.84 -6.87 -46.63
CA THR A 186 -4.20 -6.54 -45.36
C THR A 186 -5.30 -6.06 -44.43
N PRO A 187 -5.58 -6.73 -43.30
CA PRO A 187 -6.64 -6.29 -42.41
C PRO A 187 -6.30 -4.86 -41.98
N GLU A 188 -7.21 -3.91 -42.21
CA GLU A 188 -6.99 -2.57 -41.71
C GLU A 188 -6.73 -2.64 -40.19
N PRO A 189 -5.71 -1.93 -39.67
CA PRO A 189 -5.41 -1.92 -38.25
C PRO A 189 -6.62 -1.38 -37.51
N ARG A 190 -7.31 -2.26 -36.78
CA ARG A 190 -8.51 -1.91 -36.02
C ARG A 190 -8.11 -1.11 -34.78
N PRO A 191 -8.95 -0.16 -34.31
CA PRO A 191 -8.59 0.70 -33.20
C PRO A 191 -8.38 -0.11 -31.92
N LEU A 192 -7.19 0.02 -31.34
CA LEU A 192 -6.84 -0.52 -30.02
C LEU A 192 -7.83 0.00 -28.99
N TYR A 193 -8.42 -0.90 -28.20
CA TYR A 193 -9.25 -0.50 -27.06
C TYR A 193 -8.42 0.38 -26.11
N SER A 194 -8.89 1.58 -25.79
CA SER A 194 -8.25 2.43 -24.78
C SER A 194 -9.01 2.26 -23.46
N PRO A 195 -8.37 1.72 -22.40
CA PRO A 195 -9.01 1.54 -21.10
C PRO A 195 -9.57 2.88 -20.59
N ARG A 196 -10.82 2.87 -20.11
CA ARG A 196 -11.43 4.11 -19.60
C ARG A 196 -11.02 4.32 -18.14
N ILE A 197 -10.47 5.50 -17.82
CA ILE A 197 -10.27 5.91 -16.42
C ILE A 197 -11.63 6.19 -15.78
N VAL A 198 -11.96 5.45 -14.73
CA VAL A 198 -13.20 5.65 -13.94
C VAL A 198 -12.96 6.45 -12.67
N GLN A 199 -11.76 6.36 -12.08
CA GLN A 199 -11.41 7.09 -10.88
C GLN A 199 -9.92 7.43 -10.84
N ARG A 200 -9.60 8.53 -10.14
CA ARG A 200 -8.25 8.99 -9.83
C ARG A 200 -8.18 9.24 -8.33
N VAL A 201 -7.16 8.71 -7.65
CA VAL A 201 -7.04 8.80 -6.19
C VAL A 201 -5.60 9.11 -5.80
N ARG A 202 -5.44 10.01 -4.83
CA ARG A 202 -4.17 10.27 -4.16
C ARG A 202 -4.31 9.90 -2.69
N THR A 203 -3.32 9.22 -2.15
CA THR A 203 -3.25 8.87 -0.74
C THR A 203 -1.94 9.35 -0.13
N PHE A 204 -1.96 9.64 1.17
CA PHE A 204 -0.78 10.01 1.93
C PHE A 204 -0.46 8.90 2.92
N LEU A 205 0.78 8.44 2.91
CA LEU A 205 1.19 7.29 3.69
C LEU A 205 1.95 7.75 4.95
N PRO A 206 1.43 7.46 6.15
CA PRO A 206 2.13 7.78 7.39
C PRO A 206 3.26 6.79 7.61
N ARG A 207 4.51 7.21 7.38
CA ARG A 207 5.72 6.42 7.63
C ARG A 207 6.51 7.02 8.78
N THR A 208 7.05 6.17 9.64
CA THR A 208 8.04 6.56 10.65
C THR A 208 9.46 6.26 10.15
N VAL A 209 10.45 6.95 10.71
CA VAL A 209 11.86 6.73 10.40
C VAL A 209 12.30 5.29 10.70
N SER A 210 11.73 4.65 11.73
CA SER A 210 12.02 3.24 12.08
C SER A 210 11.34 2.22 11.17
N GLY A 211 10.37 2.65 10.36
CA GLY A 211 9.48 1.76 9.61
C GLY A 211 8.43 1.04 10.46
N CYS A 212 8.44 1.22 11.79
CA CYS A 212 7.46 0.65 12.72
C CYS A 212 6.46 1.72 13.18
N PRO A 213 5.16 1.40 13.32
CA PRO A 213 4.19 2.37 13.80
C PRO A 213 4.49 2.80 15.24
N VAL A 214 4.11 4.05 15.56
CA VAL A 214 4.08 4.55 16.93
C VAL A 214 2.78 4.12 17.59
N ILE A 215 2.90 3.24 18.58
CA ILE A 215 1.84 2.69 19.43
C ILE A 215 2.26 2.89 20.89
N ALA A 216 2.05 4.10 21.42
CA ALA A 216 2.59 4.48 22.72
C ALA A 216 1.69 5.46 23.50
N GLU A 217 1.85 5.46 24.83
CA GLU A 217 1.38 6.55 25.69
C GLU A 217 2.44 7.66 25.72
N VAL A 218 2.02 8.91 25.53
CA VAL A 218 2.90 10.08 25.67
C VAL A 218 3.01 10.42 27.14
N THR A 219 4.21 10.54 27.70
CA THR A 219 4.34 10.80 29.15
C THR A 219 3.90 12.21 29.53
N THR A 220 3.33 12.37 30.73
CA THR A 220 2.88 13.67 31.26
C THR A 220 3.98 14.73 31.26
N ALA A 221 5.23 14.34 31.52
CA ALA A 221 6.38 15.24 31.55
C ALA A 221 6.65 15.89 30.17
N LYS A 222 6.36 15.16 29.09
CA LYS A 222 6.65 15.56 27.72
C LYS A 222 5.55 16.38 27.06
N LEU A 223 4.31 16.30 27.53
CA LEU A 223 3.21 17.09 26.97
C LEU A 223 3.35 18.61 27.24
N ILE A 224 4.17 19.02 28.22
CA ILE A 224 4.49 20.41 28.65
C ILE A 224 3.32 21.38 28.38
N THR A 225 2.15 21.11 28.94
CA THR A 225 0.92 21.87 28.61
C THR A 225 0.86 23.25 29.27
N GLY A 226 1.87 23.64 30.06
CA GLY A 226 1.86 24.85 30.89
C GLY A 226 0.96 24.77 32.13
N VAL A 227 0.28 23.63 32.34
CA VAL A 227 -0.58 23.34 33.49
C VAL A 227 -0.22 21.94 33.99
N PRO A 228 -0.07 21.69 35.31
CA PRO A 228 0.16 20.34 35.80
C PRO A 228 -0.98 19.42 35.36
N PHE A 229 -0.72 18.55 34.38
CA PHE A 229 -1.76 17.72 33.76
C PHE A 229 -2.18 16.57 34.66
N ASN A 230 -1.28 16.16 35.56
CA ASN A 230 -1.46 15.06 36.50
C ASN A 230 -0.35 15.08 37.57
N PRO A 231 -0.62 14.62 38.81
CA PRO A 231 0.42 14.42 39.81
C PRO A 231 1.49 13.45 39.29
N PRO A 232 2.76 13.57 39.72
CA PRO A 232 3.81 12.63 39.37
C PRO A 232 3.34 11.18 39.55
N GLY A 233 3.47 10.38 38.49
CA GLY A 233 3.07 8.97 38.49
C GLY A 233 1.69 8.65 37.92
N HIS A 234 0.84 9.64 37.67
CA HIS A 234 -0.41 9.38 36.97
C HIS A 234 -0.18 9.35 35.45
N ARG A 235 -0.89 8.42 34.80
CA ARG A 235 -0.92 8.25 33.34
C ARG A 235 -1.36 9.53 32.65
N SER A 236 -0.81 9.85 31.48
CA SER A 236 -1.18 11.09 30.77
C SER A 236 -2.61 11.01 30.22
N GLY A 237 -3.03 9.81 29.79
CA GLY A 237 -4.25 9.60 29.02
C GLY A 237 -4.13 10.01 27.55
N VAL A 238 -2.93 10.36 27.05
CA VAL A 238 -2.67 10.70 25.63
C VAL A 238 -1.91 9.55 24.98
N PHE A 239 -2.44 9.03 23.89
CA PHE A 239 -1.86 7.91 23.15
C PHE A 239 -1.71 8.23 21.68
N ILE A 240 -0.69 7.67 21.05
CA ILE A 240 -0.45 7.71 19.60
C ILE A 240 -0.62 6.30 19.04
N ASN A 241 -1.40 6.16 17.97
CA ASN A 241 -1.51 4.92 17.19
C ASN A 241 -1.47 5.26 15.69
N SER A 242 -0.27 5.39 15.12
CA SER A 242 -0.11 5.87 13.74
C SER A 242 1.24 5.47 13.17
N GLY A 243 1.49 5.74 11.88
CA GLY A 243 2.76 5.40 11.23
C GLY A 243 2.83 4.00 10.61
N HIS A 244 1.69 3.38 10.32
CA HIS A 244 1.63 2.00 9.78
C HIS A 244 1.93 1.88 8.28
N TYR A 245 2.25 2.99 7.60
CA TYR A 245 2.53 3.04 6.17
C TYR A 245 1.49 2.27 5.32
N ILE A 246 1.92 1.42 4.39
CA ILE A 246 1.03 0.60 3.54
C ILE A 246 0.37 -0.57 4.28
N ASP A 247 0.93 -0.96 5.43
CA ASP A 247 0.47 -2.13 6.19
C ASP A 247 -0.67 -1.81 7.15
N GLY A 248 -1.06 -0.53 7.26
CA GLY A 248 -2.09 -0.07 8.19
C GLY A 248 -3.42 -0.82 8.08
N LEU A 249 -3.81 -1.24 6.86
CA LEU A 249 -5.04 -2.01 6.68
C LEU A 249 -4.95 -3.41 7.32
N TYR A 250 -3.80 -4.08 7.18
CA TYR A 250 -3.59 -5.43 7.69
C TYR A 250 -3.28 -5.44 9.19
N GLN A 251 -2.63 -4.39 9.69
CA GLN A 251 -2.19 -4.29 11.08
C GLN A 251 -3.23 -3.65 12.01
N ALA A 252 -4.32 -3.06 11.48
CA ALA A 252 -5.29 -2.30 12.25
C ALA A 252 -5.87 -3.07 13.47
N ILE A 253 -6.17 -4.36 13.30
CA ILE A 253 -6.73 -5.18 14.37
C ILE A 253 -5.70 -5.41 15.48
N GLY A 254 -4.47 -5.74 15.11
CA GLY A 254 -3.37 -5.95 16.05
C GLY A 254 -3.01 -4.67 16.81
N SER A 255 -2.84 -3.55 16.11
CA SER A 255 -2.51 -2.27 16.74
C SER A 255 -3.65 -1.75 17.63
N GLY A 256 -4.90 -1.99 17.24
CA GLY A 256 -6.07 -1.71 18.08
C GLY A 256 -6.07 -2.49 19.40
N LEU A 257 -5.72 -3.78 19.35
CA LEU A 257 -5.62 -4.61 20.56
C LEU A 257 -4.49 -4.14 21.49
N LEU A 258 -3.31 -3.86 20.94
CA LEU A 258 -2.18 -3.31 21.72
C LEU A 258 -2.56 -1.97 22.35
N MET A 259 -3.22 -1.10 21.60
CA MET A 259 -3.70 0.17 22.12
C MET A 259 -4.74 -0.01 23.24
N ALA A 260 -5.64 -0.98 23.13
CA ALA A 260 -6.58 -1.30 24.20
C ALA A 260 -5.85 -1.79 25.47
N HIS A 261 -4.80 -2.62 25.35
CA HIS A 261 -3.97 -3.01 26.48
C HIS A 261 -3.31 -1.81 27.14
N LEU A 262 -2.69 -0.92 26.34
CA LEU A 262 -2.11 0.32 26.86
C LEU A 262 -3.16 1.14 27.58
N ILE A 263 -4.30 1.45 26.97
CA ILE A 263 -5.36 2.27 27.59
C ILE A 263 -5.87 1.66 28.90
N LEU A 264 -6.01 0.34 28.97
CA LEU A 264 -6.45 -0.36 30.18
C LEU A 264 -5.35 -0.55 31.23
N GLY A 265 -4.11 -0.14 30.94
CA GLY A 265 -2.97 -0.36 31.82
C GLY A 265 -2.58 -1.83 31.94
N ARG A 266 -2.85 -2.65 30.91
CA ARG A 266 -2.51 -4.07 30.86
C ARG A 266 -1.20 -4.29 30.12
N LYS A 267 -0.48 -5.36 30.49
CA LYS A 267 0.73 -5.78 29.79
C LYS A 267 0.38 -6.22 28.37
N PRO A 268 0.98 -5.63 27.33
CA PRO A 268 0.87 -6.18 25.98
C PRO A 268 1.52 -7.57 25.91
N GLU A 269 0.89 -8.48 25.17
CA GLU A 269 1.45 -9.83 24.93
C GLU A 269 2.61 -9.80 23.94
N LEU A 270 2.64 -8.79 23.08
CA LEU A 270 3.72 -8.52 22.13
C LEU A 270 4.81 -7.67 22.78
N ASP A 271 6.06 -7.92 22.39
CA ASP A 271 7.16 -7.02 22.71
C ASP A 271 6.96 -5.65 22.01
N MET A 272 7.04 -4.58 22.79
CA MET A 272 6.76 -3.22 22.37
C MET A 272 8.01 -2.39 22.07
N GLU A 273 9.22 -2.97 22.19
CA GLU A 273 10.50 -2.23 22.07
C GLU A 273 10.61 -1.39 20.78
N HIS A 274 9.97 -1.82 19.70
CA HIS A 274 10.04 -1.20 18.38
C HIS A 274 8.84 -0.30 18.04
N PHE A 275 7.78 -0.30 18.85
CA PHE A 275 6.48 0.31 18.51
C PHE A 275 6.22 1.64 19.23
N GLY A 276 7.23 2.44 19.55
CA GLY A 276 6.95 3.69 20.27
C GLY A 276 8.04 4.71 20.25
N LEU A 277 7.96 5.63 21.20
CA LEU A 277 8.67 6.90 21.12
C LEU A 277 10.13 6.70 21.55
N HIS A 278 11.04 6.67 20.58
CA HIS A 278 12.47 6.65 20.84
C HIS A 278 12.94 8.04 21.31
N TYR A 279 12.90 8.27 22.62
CA TYR A 279 13.42 9.50 23.21
C TYR A 279 14.96 9.46 23.19
N LYS A 280 15.60 10.46 22.56
CA LYS A 280 17.08 10.55 22.37
C LYS A 280 17.92 10.51 23.67
N SER A 281 17.31 10.47 24.85
CA SER A 281 18.02 10.46 26.14
C SER A 281 17.42 9.54 27.21
N GLU A 282 16.35 8.81 26.93
CA GLU A 282 15.70 7.96 27.93
C GLU A 282 15.51 6.57 27.33
N ARG A 283 16.27 5.59 27.87
CA ARG A 283 15.91 4.19 27.73
C ARG A 283 14.50 4.09 28.29
N TRP A 284 13.58 3.70 27.42
CA TRP A 284 12.15 3.55 27.66
C TRP A 284 11.77 3.32 29.13
N ARG A 285 10.65 3.92 29.55
CA ARG A 285 9.82 3.25 30.57
C ARG A 285 9.28 1.98 29.94
N ASN A 286 10.07 0.91 30.04
CA ASN A 286 9.64 -0.44 29.73
C ASN A 286 8.39 -0.76 30.55
N TRP A 287 7.60 -1.75 30.13
CA TRP A 287 6.52 -2.30 30.95
C TRP A 287 6.98 -2.60 32.40
N SER A 288 8.26 -2.95 32.61
CA SER A 288 8.87 -3.10 33.94
C SER A 288 8.69 -1.88 34.85
N ASP A 289 8.63 -0.67 34.29
CA ASP A 289 8.52 0.59 35.02
C ASP A 289 7.06 0.99 35.28
N LEU A 290 6.11 0.37 34.57
CA LEU A 290 4.67 0.45 34.84
C LEU A 290 4.22 -0.65 35.83
N GLY A 291 4.91 -1.79 35.83
CA GLY A 291 4.59 -2.98 36.63
C GLY A 291 4.81 -2.84 38.15
N GLU A 292 5.64 -1.91 38.62
CA GLU A 292 5.79 -1.68 40.08
C GLU A 292 4.53 -1.12 40.74
N ARG A 293 3.57 -0.57 39.97
CA ARG A 293 2.34 0.00 40.53
C ARG A 293 1.20 -1.00 40.66
N ASP A 294 1.17 -2.07 39.86
CA ASP A 294 0.10 -3.06 39.94
C ASP A 294 0.22 -3.92 41.20
N GLU A 295 1.43 -4.26 41.66
CA GLU A 295 1.59 -4.96 42.93
C GLU A 295 1.20 -4.09 44.13
N VAL A 296 1.58 -2.81 44.13
CA VAL A 296 1.25 -1.88 45.23
C VAL A 296 -0.25 -1.52 45.24
N SER A 297 -0.86 -1.34 44.08
CA SER A 297 -2.29 -1.03 43.96
C SER A 297 -3.18 -2.25 44.26
N ALA A 298 -2.76 -3.45 43.84
CA ALA A 298 -3.43 -4.70 44.21
C ALA A 298 -3.28 -5.04 45.71
N LYS A 299 -2.16 -4.65 46.34
CA LYS A 299 -1.99 -4.77 47.80
C LYS A 299 -2.92 -3.82 48.56
N ARG A 300 -3.04 -2.58 48.09
CA ARG A 300 -3.87 -1.55 48.73
C ARG A 300 -5.36 -1.85 48.66
N LEU A 301 -5.83 -2.44 47.55
CA LEU A 301 -7.22 -2.91 47.42
C LEU A 301 -7.53 -4.11 48.32
N LYS A 302 -6.54 -4.95 48.67
CA LYS A 302 -6.71 -6.06 49.63
C LYS A 302 -6.66 -5.61 51.09
N GLU A 303 -6.02 -4.49 51.40
CA GLU A 303 -5.94 -3.92 52.76
C GLU A 303 -7.15 -3.05 53.11
N GLU A 304 -7.90 -2.55 52.12
CA GLU A 304 -9.17 -1.82 52.34
C GLU A 304 -10.40 -2.75 52.43
N GLU A 305 -10.24 -4.07 52.21
CA GLU A 305 -11.28 -5.10 52.36
C GLU A 305 -11.22 -5.88 53.69
N VAL A 306 -10.41 -5.46 54.67
CA VAL A 306 -10.30 -6.08 56.02
C VAL A 306 -10.77 -5.15 57.12
#